data_AF-A0AAW1LFI5-F1
#
_entry.id   AF-A0AAW1LFI5-F1
#
_cell.length_a   1.000
_cell.length_b   1.000
_cell.length_c   1.000
_cell.angle_alpha   90.00
_cell.angle_beta   90.00
_cell.angle_gamma   90.00
#
_symmetry.space_group_name_H-M   'P 1'
#
loop_
_entity.id
_entity.type
_entity.pdbx_description
1 polymer ?
#
loop_
_entity_poly.entity_id
_entity_poly.type
_entity_poly.pdbx_seq_one_letter_code
_entity_poly.pdbx_strand_id
1 'polypeptide(L)'
;MLLVDFQNAFNMVDREIMLREVCTHCPAISRWVEFCYSSPAHLYYGELCLWSCQGFQQGDPLGPLLFALVLHPLVCKIRDSFDLTLQAWYLDDGTIVGNTLVVGKVLELLTRDGPRSGLHLNIGKTEIFWPSEDPRSRLSGVFPSAIARPLRGVKVLGGPVSVCPVFSSDLVVSRMTRTIELMDSIAMIDDPQSELLLIRACTGISKLYFALRTCSPAVFESARLTFDTSLRSHLERIVTVSGPGFGDWQWRVATLPFSFSGLGVYAAGDVLHYAFLASRLQSAELLATLLRSSGIVARGSSSEVALRGCIEATGSDYLRNPSEIAAPRLMRKLADIYFTRFVADAESVFSLTPRHVTLWRSQQGGHASDWLRAVPISGLGQTMNGRSYRCVLSYRLGIPLFSVPGPCSACSRVFKGDIYGDHAVSCTSVVGIKHRHNLVRDTLLDICFRSGISAGREVDIGLIDVLDRSLHPADVLLYSLDRGRDVCVDLTGSSPLTPSGLADFAPGRVVADAAQRKCAKY
;
A
#
# COMPACT_ATOMS: atom_id res chain seq x y z
N MET A 1 32.03 7.84 7.71
CA MET A 1 31.02 6.77 7.87
C MET A 1 31.47 5.58 7.05
N LEU A 2 31.63 4.43 7.68
CA LEU A 2 31.97 3.15 7.05
C LEU A 2 30.68 2.35 6.83
N LEU A 3 30.44 1.95 5.59
CA LEU A 3 29.38 1.02 5.19
C LEU A 3 30.04 -0.33 4.90
N VAL A 4 29.76 -1.30 5.75
CA VAL A 4 30.34 -2.65 5.71
C VAL A 4 29.48 -3.56 4.84
N ASP A 5 30.14 -4.29 3.93
CA ASP A 5 29.55 -5.38 3.14
C ASP A 5 30.43 -6.62 3.29
N PHE A 6 29.82 -7.77 3.54
CA PHE A 6 30.51 -9.05 3.62
C PHE A 6 30.34 -9.84 2.31
N GLN A 7 31.40 -10.47 1.86
CA GLN A 7 31.39 -11.32 0.67
C GLN A 7 30.53 -12.55 0.93
N ASN A 8 29.45 -12.71 0.16
CA ASN A 8 28.58 -13.89 0.18
C ASN A 8 28.20 -14.31 1.61
N ALA A 9 27.86 -13.31 2.43
CA ALA A 9 27.80 -13.40 3.89
C ALA A 9 27.03 -14.64 4.36
N PHE A 10 25.88 -14.88 3.74
CA PHE A 10 24.97 -15.95 4.10
C PHE A 10 25.57 -17.37 3.88
N ASN A 11 26.37 -17.55 2.83
CA ASN A 11 26.90 -18.86 2.44
C ASN A 11 28.29 -19.16 3.02
N MET A 12 29.02 -18.14 3.48
CA MET A 12 30.40 -18.28 3.96
C MET A 12 30.52 -18.48 5.48
N VAL A 13 29.44 -18.29 6.23
CA VAL A 13 29.43 -18.49 7.69
C VAL A 13 29.93 -19.88 8.06
N ASP A 14 30.80 -19.92 9.08
CA ASP A 14 31.26 -21.17 9.67
C ASP A 14 30.15 -21.83 10.52
N ARG A 15 29.81 -23.08 10.19
CA ARG A 15 28.73 -23.81 10.86
C ARG A 15 29.07 -24.24 12.28
N GLU A 16 30.34 -24.51 12.58
CA GLU A 16 30.75 -24.88 13.93
C GLU A 16 30.57 -23.69 14.87
N ILE A 17 31.01 -22.50 14.44
CA ILE A 17 30.80 -21.25 15.18
C ILE A 17 29.30 -20.99 15.32
N MET A 18 28.53 -21.11 14.25
CA MET A 18 27.07 -20.94 14.29
C MET A 18 26.41 -21.86 15.32
N LEU A 19 26.72 -23.17 15.30
CA LEU A 19 26.14 -24.13 16.24
C LEU A 19 26.52 -23.80 17.69
N ARG A 20 27.76 -23.33 17.92
CA ARG A 20 28.22 -22.90 19.24
C ARG A 20 27.45 -21.68 19.75
N GLU A 21 27.26 -20.66 18.91
CA GLU A 21 26.51 -19.45 19.27
C GLU A 21 25.03 -19.78 19.55
N VAL A 22 24.43 -20.69 18.78
CA VAL A 22 23.06 -21.16 19.01
C VAL A 22 22.95 -21.94 20.32
N CYS A 23 23.87 -22.86 20.61
CA CYS A 23 23.89 -23.58 21.88
C CYS A 23 23.98 -22.64 23.09
N THR A 24 24.70 -21.53 22.93
CA THR A 24 24.91 -20.54 23.99
C THR A 24 23.69 -19.64 24.18
N HIS A 25 23.14 -19.07 23.10
CA HIS A 25 22.13 -18.02 23.16
C HIS A 25 20.70 -18.52 22.97
N CYS A 26 20.51 -19.66 22.31
CA CYS A 26 19.20 -20.22 21.96
C CYS A 26 19.15 -21.74 22.20
N PRO A 27 19.44 -22.24 23.42
CA PRO A 27 19.57 -23.68 23.69
C PRO A 27 18.28 -24.47 23.42
N ALA A 28 17.11 -23.83 23.47
CA ALA A 28 15.83 -24.48 23.20
C ALA A 28 15.68 -24.98 21.75
N ILE A 29 16.36 -24.35 20.79
CA ILE A 29 16.30 -24.73 19.36
C ILE A 29 17.58 -25.39 18.87
N SER A 30 18.61 -25.53 19.72
CA SER A 30 19.93 -25.99 19.28
C SER A 30 19.91 -27.37 18.62
N ARG A 31 19.16 -28.33 19.19
CA ARG A 31 19.01 -29.67 18.61
C ARG A 31 18.38 -29.66 17.21
N TRP A 32 17.44 -28.74 16.96
CA TRP A 32 16.84 -28.59 15.65
C TRP A 32 17.83 -27.99 14.64
N VAL A 33 18.57 -26.96 15.05
CA VAL A 33 19.60 -26.34 14.19
C VAL A 33 20.74 -27.33 13.91
N GLU A 34 21.16 -28.09 14.90
CA GLU A 34 22.15 -29.17 14.75
C GLU A 34 21.66 -30.24 13.78
N PHE A 35 20.42 -30.70 13.92
CA PHE A 35 19.82 -31.62 12.95
C PHE A 35 19.85 -31.06 11.51
N CYS A 36 19.55 -29.78 11.32
CA CYS A 36 19.54 -29.15 10.00
C CYS A 36 20.95 -28.93 9.41
N TYR A 37 21.94 -28.58 10.23
CA TYR A 37 23.19 -27.99 9.73
C TYR A 37 24.48 -28.71 10.16
N SER A 38 24.45 -29.63 11.13
CA SER A 38 25.65 -30.36 11.59
C SER A 38 26.30 -31.22 10.50
N SER A 39 25.51 -31.65 9.51
CA SER A 39 25.98 -32.45 8.39
C SER A 39 25.81 -31.69 7.07
N PRO A 40 26.71 -31.88 6.10
CA PRO A 40 26.55 -31.33 4.77
C PRO A 40 25.26 -31.80 4.09
N ALA A 41 24.47 -30.86 3.57
CA ALA A 41 23.25 -31.17 2.81
C ALA A 41 23.57 -31.32 1.32
N HIS A 42 22.80 -32.15 0.60
CA HIS A 42 22.92 -32.27 -0.86
C HIS A 42 22.17 -31.14 -1.56
N LEU A 43 22.84 -30.45 -2.50
CA LEU A 43 22.26 -29.48 -3.41
C LEU A 43 22.24 -30.09 -4.82
N TYR A 44 21.06 -30.20 -5.42
CA TYR A 44 20.88 -30.79 -6.75
C TYR A 44 20.77 -29.69 -7.81
N TYR A 45 21.58 -29.78 -8.86
CA TYR A 45 21.49 -28.93 -10.05
C TYR A 45 21.47 -29.82 -11.30
N GLY A 46 20.26 -30.11 -11.79
CA GLY A 46 20.07 -31.17 -12.78
C GLY A 46 20.53 -32.51 -12.23
N GLU A 47 21.53 -33.12 -12.88
CA GLU A 47 22.13 -34.40 -12.45
C GLU A 47 23.32 -34.23 -11.49
N LEU A 48 23.80 -33.00 -11.28
CA LEU A 48 24.94 -32.73 -10.39
C LEU A 48 24.49 -32.66 -8.94
N CYS A 49 25.24 -33.31 -8.05
CA CYS A 49 25.08 -33.22 -6.61
C CYS A 49 26.27 -32.47 -5.99
N LEU A 50 26.00 -31.33 -5.38
CA LEU A 50 26.96 -30.52 -4.63
C LEU A 50 26.70 -30.67 -3.13
N TRP A 51 27.74 -30.49 -2.31
CA TRP A 51 27.63 -30.56 -0.85
C TRP A 51 27.61 -29.15 -0.25
N SER A 52 26.56 -28.82 0.48
CA SER A 52 26.45 -27.58 1.24
C SER A 52 27.10 -27.78 2.60
N CYS A 53 28.38 -27.41 2.72
CA CYS A 53 29.19 -27.60 3.92
C CYS A 53 29.32 -26.34 4.79
N GLN A 54 29.01 -25.16 4.26
CA GLN A 54 29.11 -23.86 4.94
C GLN A 54 27.82 -23.06 4.82
N GLY A 55 27.70 -22.04 5.65
CA GLY A 55 26.56 -21.14 5.68
C GLY A 55 25.25 -21.83 6.04
N PHE A 56 24.16 -21.12 5.76
CA PHE A 56 22.80 -21.59 5.95
C PHE A 56 22.02 -21.47 4.63
N GLN A 57 20.90 -22.19 4.53
CA GLN A 57 20.12 -22.26 3.31
C GLN A 57 19.38 -20.94 3.06
N GLN A 58 19.55 -20.33 1.88
CA GLN A 58 18.77 -19.15 1.50
C GLN A 58 17.28 -19.52 1.39
N GLY A 59 16.43 -18.74 2.07
CA GLY A 59 15.01 -19.03 2.22
C GLY A 59 14.65 -19.78 3.50
N ASP A 60 15.63 -20.24 4.29
CA ASP A 60 15.37 -20.76 5.64
C ASP A 60 14.89 -19.63 6.57
N PRO A 61 13.70 -19.75 7.19
CA PRO A 61 13.23 -18.80 8.19
C PRO A 61 14.19 -18.57 9.37
N LEU A 62 15.03 -19.55 9.73
CA LEU A 62 16.03 -19.41 10.79
C LEU A 62 17.30 -18.68 10.33
N GLY A 63 17.61 -18.69 9.03
CA GLY A 63 18.86 -18.16 8.47
C GLY A 63 19.25 -16.77 9.00
N PRO A 64 18.34 -15.76 8.96
CA PRO A 64 18.64 -14.42 9.48
C PRO A 64 19.00 -14.37 10.97
N LEU A 65 18.33 -15.18 11.81
CA LEU A 65 18.64 -15.28 13.24
C LEU A 65 20.01 -15.92 13.45
N LEU A 66 20.29 -17.02 12.75
CA LEU A 66 21.56 -17.73 12.83
C LEU A 66 22.72 -16.83 12.40
N PHE A 67 22.56 -16.07 11.32
CA PHE A 67 23.55 -15.08 10.88
C PHE A 67 23.80 -14.01 11.96
N ALA A 68 22.71 -13.46 12.51
CA ALA A 68 22.82 -12.43 13.54
C ALA A 68 23.58 -12.93 14.78
N LEU A 69 23.35 -14.17 15.21
CA LEU A 69 24.08 -14.79 16.33
C LEU A 69 25.57 -14.90 16.05
N VAL A 70 25.97 -15.29 14.83
CA VAL A 70 27.40 -15.37 14.44
C VAL A 70 28.06 -14.00 14.37
N LEU A 71 27.35 -13.00 13.87
CA LEU A 71 27.85 -11.63 13.77
C LEU A 71 27.93 -10.94 15.15
N HIS A 72 27.04 -11.30 16.09
CA HIS A 72 26.86 -10.59 17.35
C HIS A 72 28.12 -10.47 18.22
N PRO A 73 28.97 -11.51 18.40
CA PRO A 73 30.22 -11.38 19.14
C PRO A 73 31.15 -10.30 18.57
N LEU A 74 31.23 -10.18 17.23
CA LEU A 74 32.04 -9.17 16.57
C LEU A 74 31.47 -7.76 16.79
N VAL A 75 30.15 -7.63 16.73
CA VAL A 75 29.43 -6.38 17.05
C VAL A 75 29.69 -5.95 18.49
N CYS A 76 29.56 -6.85 19.47
CA CYS A 76 29.87 -6.56 20.87
C CYS A 76 31.33 -6.16 21.06
N LYS A 77 32.27 -6.86 20.42
CA LYS A 77 33.69 -6.53 20.49
C LYS A 77 33.98 -5.12 19.96
N ILE A 78 33.35 -4.70 18.86
CA ILE A 78 33.50 -3.34 18.33
C ILE A 78 32.96 -2.32 19.34
N ARG A 79 31.76 -2.55 19.89
CA ARG A 79 31.13 -1.66 20.88
C ARG A 79 32.01 -1.48 22.11
N ASP A 80 32.59 -2.57 22.60
CA ASP A 80 33.36 -2.56 23.85
C ASP A 80 34.79 -2.03 23.66
N SER A 81 35.30 -2.03 22.41
CA SER A 81 36.68 -1.63 22.10
C SER A 81 36.83 -0.20 21.58
N PHE A 82 35.75 0.41 21.06
CA PHE A 82 35.83 1.68 20.34
C PHE A 82 34.74 2.67 20.75
N ASP A 83 35.14 3.93 20.92
CA ASP A 83 34.21 5.05 21.08
C ASP A 83 33.70 5.50 19.70
N LEU A 84 32.46 5.12 19.39
CA LEU A 84 31.80 5.35 18.11
C LEU A 84 30.55 6.21 18.28
N THR A 85 30.31 7.12 17.35
CA THR A 85 29.09 7.93 17.30
C THR A 85 27.87 7.08 16.94
N LEU A 86 28.04 6.10 16.04
CA LEU A 86 27.00 5.16 15.64
C LEU A 86 27.63 3.81 15.29
N GLN A 87 27.00 2.73 15.74
CA GLN A 87 27.23 1.38 15.27
C GLN A 87 25.86 0.70 15.13
N ALA A 88 25.41 0.54 13.88
CA ALA A 88 24.14 -0.09 13.56
C ALA A 88 24.35 -1.19 12.53
N TRP A 89 23.62 -2.29 12.67
CA TRP A 89 23.71 -3.44 11.78
C TRP A 89 22.30 -3.88 11.39
N TYR A 90 22.08 -4.08 10.11
CA TYR A 90 20.89 -4.75 9.58
C TYR A 90 21.35 -6.00 8.85
N LEU A 91 21.38 -7.13 9.57
CA LEU A 91 22.06 -8.33 9.10
C LEU A 91 23.50 -7.99 8.69
N ASP A 92 23.88 -8.26 7.44
CA ASP A 92 25.22 -8.05 6.89
C ASP A 92 25.54 -6.58 6.59
N ASP A 93 24.52 -5.73 6.45
CA ASP A 93 24.68 -4.29 6.21
C ASP A 93 25.07 -3.56 7.51
N GLY A 94 26.38 -3.31 7.68
CA GLY A 94 26.91 -2.55 8.81
C GLY A 94 27.08 -1.07 8.51
N THR A 95 26.63 -0.19 9.42
CA THR A 95 26.85 1.27 9.35
C THR A 95 27.57 1.74 10.61
N ILE A 96 28.80 2.23 10.43
CA ILE A 96 29.67 2.69 11.50
C ILE A 96 30.04 4.16 11.28
N VAL A 97 29.85 5.00 12.31
CA VAL A 97 30.17 6.43 12.29
C VAL A 97 31.02 6.77 13.51
N GLY A 98 32.11 7.48 13.29
CA GLY A 98 33.02 7.91 14.35
C GLY A 98 34.22 8.65 13.79
N ASN A 99 35.22 8.89 14.64
CA ASN A 99 36.48 9.49 14.22
C ASN A 99 37.18 8.63 13.15
N THR A 100 37.71 9.27 12.11
CA THR A 100 38.37 8.63 10.95
C THR A 100 39.37 7.54 11.34
N LEU A 101 40.24 7.79 12.33
CA LEU A 101 41.27 6.84 12.74
C LEU A 101 40.70 5.68 13.55
N VAL A 102 39.65 5.93 14.34
CA VAL A 102 38.94 4.90 15.10
C VAL A 102 38.19 3.98 14.13
N VAL A 103 37.51 4.53 13.14
CA VAL A 103 36.81 3.76 12.10
C VAL A 103 37.79 2.92 11.27
N GLY A 104 39.00 3.43 10.99
CA GLY A 104 40.08 2.63 10.39
C GLY A 104 40.44 1.40 11.23
N LYS A 105 40.62 1.58 12.55
CA LYS A 105 40.87 0.45 13.47
C LYS A 105 39.71 -0.55 13.56
N VAL A 106 38.47 -0.09 13.42
CA VAL A 106 37.31 -0.99 13.33
C VAL A 106 37.39 -1.84 12.07
N LEU A 107 37.72 -1.25 10.92
CA LEU A 107 37.91 -1.98 9.68
C LEU A 107 39.05 -3.01 9.78
N GLU A 108 40.17 -2.65 10.43
CA GLU A 108 41.27 -3.59 10.72
C GLU A 108 40.80 -4.75 11.60
N LEU A 109 40.03 -4.47 12.66
CA LEU A 109 39.47 -5.49 13.53
C LEU A 109 38.54 -6.44 12.77
N LEU A 110 37.64 -5.90 11.93
CA LEU A 110 36.75 -6.69 11.08
C LEU A 110 37.55 -7.56 10.09
N THR A 111 38.60 -7.02 9.49
CA THR A 111 39.49 -7.73 8.55
C THR A 111 40.23 -8.87 9.24
N ARG A 112 40.69 -8.65 10.47
CA ARG A 112 41.48 -9.63 11.24
C ARG A 112 40.61 -10.72 11.87
N ASP A 113 39.50 -10.33 12.49
CA ASP A 113 38.71 -11.22 13.36
C ASP A 113 37.50 -11.83 12.64
N GLY A 114 36.91 -11.13 11.66
CA GLY A 114 35.75 -11.60 10.90
C GLY A 114 35.96 -12.96 10.19
N PRO A 115 37.09 -13.21 9.51
CA PRO A 115 37.34 -14.48 8.81
C PRO A 115 37.22 -15.74 9.67
N ARG A 116 37.43 -15.62 11.00
CA ARG A 116 37.29 -16.76 11.93
C ARG A 116 35.86 -17.28 12.05
N SER A 117 34.88 -16.46 11.68
CA SER A 117 33.46 -16.81 11.67
C SER A 117 32.89 -16.92 10.25
N GLY A 118 33.75 -16.91 9.22
CA GLY A 118 33.33 -16.87 7.82
C GLY A 118 32.85 -15.48 7.35
N LEU A 119 33.09 -14.43 8.12
CA LEU A 119 32.71 -13.05 7.80
C LEU A 119 33.87 -12.33 7.11
N HIS A 120 33.94 -12.46 5.79
CA HIS A 120 34.98 -11.85 4.97
C HIS A 120 34.51 -10.52 4.40
N LEU A 121 35.25 -9.44 4.68
CA LEU A 121 34.91 -8.12 4.14
C LEU A 121 35.04 -8.09 2.62
N ASN A 122 34.05 -7.50 1.98
CA ASN A 122 34.07 -7.20 0.56
C ASN A 122 34.55 -5.76 0.35
N ILE A 123 35.86 -5.57 0.22
CA ILE A 123 36.46 -4.23 0.09
C ILE A 123 35.92 -3.46 -1.13
N GLY A 124 35.56 -4.16 -2.22
CA GLY A 124 35.01 -3.53 -3.41
C GLY A 124 33.57 -3.00 -3.27
N LYS A 125 32.82 -3.51 -2.28
CA LYS A 125 31.46 -3.02 -1.95
C LYS A 125 31.40 -2.22 -0.65
N THR A 126 32.42 -2.34 0.19
CA THR A 126 32.56 -1.54 1.41
C THR A 126 32.86 -0.10 1.00
N GLU A 127 32.12 0.85 1.56
CA GLU A 127 32.25 2.27 1.24
C GLU A 127 32.69 3.07 2.46
N ILE A 128 33.53 4.10 2.26
CA ILE A 128 33.70 5.16 3.24
C ILE A 128 33.19 6.48 2.68
N PHE A 129 32.26 7.08 3.41
CA PHE A 129 31.64 8.35 3.06
C PHE A 129 31.89 9.43 4.11
N TRP A 130 32.16 10.64 3.64
CA TRP A 130 32.20 11.86 4.44
C TRP A 130 31.44 12.98 3.71
N PRO A 131 30.63 13.77 4.43
CA PRO A 131 30.11 15.03 3.88
C PRO A 131 31.23 16.02 3.54
N SER A 132 32.30 16.01 4.32
CA SER A 132 33.53 16.76 4.09
C SER A 132 34.70 15.86 4.45
N GLU A 133 35.52 15.52 3.45
CA GLU A 133 36.58 14.52 3.61
C GLU A 133 37.59 14.94 4.67
N ASP A 134 37.91 14.01 5.58
CA ASP A 134 39.00 14.17 6.53
C ASP A 134 40.32 13.79 5.83
N PRO A 135 41.32 14.69 5.75
CA PRO A 135 42.60 14.41 5.11
C PRO A 135 43.31 13.18 5.70
N ARG A 136 43.08 12.87 6.98
CA ARG A 136 43.66 11.68 7.64
C ARG A 136 43.19 10.37 7.03
N SER A 137 42.05 10.37 6.35
CA SER A 137 41.54 9.19 5.64
C SER A 137 42.42 8.75 4.47
N ARG A 138 43.36 9.61 4.03
CA ARG A 138 44.32 9.34 2.95
C ARG A 138 45.69 8.89 3.45
N LEU A 139 45.91 8.88 4.76
CA LEU A 139 47.16 8.38 5.33
C LEU A 139 47.30 6.88 5.05
N SER A 140 48.52 6.45 4.73
CA SER A 140 48.84 5.05 4.49
C SER A 140 48.47 4.20 5.71
N GLY A 141 47.82 3.05 5.47
CA GLY A 141 47.40 2.11 6.51
C GLY A 141 46.03 2.39 7.15
N VAL A 142 45.43 3.57 6.97
CA VAL A 142 44.13 3.86 7.63
C VAL A 142 42.96 3.14 6.95
N PHE A 143 42.90 3.20 5.61
CA PHE A 143 41.91 2.47 4.81
C PHE A 143 42.59 1.91 3.56
N PRO A 144 42.16 0.73 3.06
CA PRO A 144 42.67 0.16 1.81
C PRO A 144 42.49 1.12 0.63
N SER A 145 43.43 1.15 -0.31
CA SER A 145 43.33 1.97 -1.52
C SER A 145 42.16 1.57 -2.42
N ALA A 146 41.79 0.29 -2.41
CA ALA A 146 40.68 -0.26 -3.19
C ALA A 146 39.29 0.04 -2.62
N ILE A 147 39.18 0.60 -1.41
CA ILE A 147 37.88 0.89 -0.79
C ILE A 147 37.16 2.01 -1.54
N ALA A 148 35.86 1.86 -1.76
CA ALA A 148 35.06 2.86 -2.45
C ALA A 148 34.91 4.13 -1.59
N ARG A 149 35.07 5.30 -2.23
CA ARG A 149 34.97 6.63 -1.60
C ARG A 149 34.00 7.53 -2.37
N PRO A 150 32.70 7.27 -2.26
CA PRO A 150 31.69 8.05 -2.97
C PRO A 150 31.75 9.53 -2.57
N LEU A 151 31.74 10.42 -3.57
CA LEU A 151 31.90 11.87 -3.34
C LEU A 151 30.60 12.58 -2.99
N ARG A 152 29.49 12.18 -3.63
CA ARG A 152 28.22 12.92 -3.57
C ARG A 152 27.26 12.39 -2.52
N GLY A 153 27.37 11.13 -2.10
CA GLY A 153 26.44 10.51 -1.18
C GLY A 153 26.46 8.99 -1.26
N VAL A 154 25.75 8.34 -0.33
CA VAL A 154 25.64 6.89 -0.23
C VAL A 154 24.20 6.45 0.00
N LYS A 155 23.94 5.16 -0.21
CA LYS A 155 22.65 4.53 0.08
C LYS A 155 22.76 3.69 1.34
N VAL A 156 21.95 3.98 2.34
CA VAL A 156 21.86 3.18 3.58
C VAL A 156 20.48 2.53 3.62
N LEU A 157 20.43 1.20 3.51
CA LEU A 157 19.19 0.42 3.41
C LEU A 157 18.26 0.94 2.30
N GLY A 158 18.84 1.50 1.23
CA GLY A 158 18.13 2.15 0.14
C GLY A 158 17.76 3.63 0.37
N GLY A 159 17.84 4.18 1.58
CA GLY A 159 17.66 5.62 1.81
C GLY A 159 18.90 6.42 1.38
N PRO A 160 18.76 7.63 0.79
CA PRO A 160 19.92 8.47 0.50
C PRO A 160 20.48 9.10 1.77
N VAL A 161 21.80 9.10 1.91
CA VAL A 161 22.55 9.88 2.90
C VAL A 161 23.54 10.77 2.15
N SER A 162 23.27 12.07 2.14
CA SER A 162 24.03 13.05 1.36
C SER A 162 23.78 14.48 1.83
N VAL A 163 24.78 15.34 1.67
CA VAL A 163 24.64 16.81 1.75
C VAL A 163 24.40 17.47 0.38
N CYS A 164 24.53 16.71 -0.71
CA CYS A 164 24.27 17.14 -2.08
C CYS A 164 22.80 16.87 -2.44
N PRO A 165 21.93 17.90 -2.57
CA PRO A 165 20.51 17.69 -2.88
C PRO A 165 20.28 16.93 -4.19
N VAL A 166 21.17 17.14 -5.17
CA VAL A 166 21.10 16.50 -6.49
C VAL A 166 21.25 14.98 -6.36
N PHE A 167 22.12 14.46 -5.48
CA PHE A 167 22.26 13.01 -5.30
C PHE A 167 20.96 12.34 -4.83
N SER A 168 20.29 12.96 -3.86
CA SER A 168 19.01 12.46 -3.36
C SER A 168 17.92 12.56 -4.43
N SER A 169 17.93 13.65 -5.23
CA SER A 169 16.99 13.87 -6.33
C SER A 169 17.16 12.83 -7.44
N ASP A 170 18.41 12.59 -7.89
CA ASP A 170 18.75 11.59 -8.91
C ASP A 170 18.23 10.19 -8.52
N LEU A 171 18.32 9.84 -7.24
CA LEU A 171 17.86 8.56 -6.70
C LEU A 171 16.33 8.45 -6.71
N VAL A 172 15.63 9.53 -6.33
CA VAL A 172 14.17 9.61 -6.37
C VAL A 172 13.66 9.57 -7.82
N VAL A 173 14.25 10.36 -8.72
CA VAL A 173 13.96 10.37 -10.15
C VAL A 173 14.10 8.95 -10.71
N SER A 174 15.25 8.29 -10.48
CA SER A 174 15.48 6.93 -10.98
C SER A 174 14.41 5.93 -10.51
N ARG A 175 13.94 6.03 -9.26
CA ARG A 175 12.86 5.17 -8.73
C ARG A 175 11.52 5.46 -9.38
N MET A 176 11.17 6.74 -9.54
CA MET A 176 9.92 7.14 -10.18
C MET A 176 9.92 6.75 -11.66
N THR A 177 11.03 6.94 -12.39
CA THR A 177 11.17 6.51 -13.78
C THR A 177 10.95 5.00 -13.92
N ARG A 178 11.61 4.17 -13.11
CA ARG A 178 11.38 2.71 -13.12
C ARG A 178 9.94 2.31 -12.80
N THR A 179 9.28 3.10 -11.95
CA THR A 179 7.86 2.86 -11.62
C THR A 179 6.96 3.23 -12.79
N ILE A 180 7.28 4.31 -13.53
CA ILE A 180 6.60 4.69 -14.77
C ILE A 180 6.78 3.62 -15.85
N GLU A 181 8.01 3.16 -16.10
CA GLU A 181 8.31 2.08 -17.04
C GLU A 181 7.53 0.79 -16.73
N LEU A 182 7.31 0.51 -15.44
CA LEU A 182 6.50 -0.62 -15.01
C LEU A 182 5.00 -0.38 -15.25
N MET A 183 4.50 0.86 -15.14
CA MET A 183 3.12 1.19 -15.54
C MET A 183 2.94 1.05 -17.06
N ASP A 184 3.93 1.47 -17.84
CA ASP A 184 3.94 1.30 -19.30
C ASP A 184 3.91 -0.20 -19.67
N SER A 185 4.66 -1.03 -18.93
CA SER A 185 4.65 -2.49 -19.10
C SER A 185 3.30 -3.11 -18.73
N ILE A 186 2.63 -2.61 -17.68
CA ILE A 186 1.27 -3.04 -17.29
C ILE A 186 0.26 -2.68 -18.38
N ALA A 187 0.41 -1.53 -19.04
CA ALA A 187 -0.49 -1.11 -20.12
C ALA A 187 -0.49 -2.08 -21.32
N MET A 188 0.52 -2.92 -21.46
CA MET A 188 0.59 -3.96 -22.50
C MET A 188 -0.33 -5.16 -22.24
N ILE A 189 -0.91 -5.28 -21.05
CA ILE A 189 -1.85 -6.36 -20.70
C ILE A 189 -3.17 -6.21 -21.47
N ASP A 190 -3.57 -4.97 -21.78
CA ASP A 190 -4.81 -4.62 -22.48
C ASP A 190 -6.09 -5.16 -21.81
N ASP A 191 -6.05 -5.30 -20.48
CA ASP A 191 -7.19 -5.64 -19.65
C ASP A 191 -7.36 -4.60 -18.53
N PRO A 192 -8.33 -3.66 -18.62
CA PRO A 192 -8.42 -2.54 -17.70
C PRO A 192 -8.69 -2.96 -16.24
N GLN A 193 -9.30 -4.14 -16.03
CA GLN A 193 -9.50 -4.69 -14.69
C GLN A 193 -8.14 -5.07 -14.07
N SER A 194 -7.35 -5.89 -14.76
CA SER A 194 -6.01 -6.30 -14.33
C SER A 194 -5.05 -5.12 -14.21
N GLU A 195 -5.08 -4.20 -15.17
CA GLU A 195 -4.22 -3.01 -15.18
C GLU A 195 -4.45 -2.13 -13.95
N LEU A 196 -5.71 -1.80 -13.64
CA LEU A 196 -6.04 -0.97 -12.47
C LEU A 196 -5.64 -1.66 -11.16
N LEU A 197 -5.85 -2.98 -11.08
CA LEU A 197 -5.45 -3.80 -9.93
C LEU A 197 -3.93 -3.76 -9.72
N LEU A 198 -3.14 -3.95 -10.77
CA LEU A 198 -1.69 -3.97 -10.71
C LEU A 198 -1.10 -2.59 -10.42
N ILE A 199 -1.64 -1.53 -11.02
CA ILE A 199 -1.22 -0.15 -10.69
C ILE A 199 -1.42 0.12 -9.20
N ARG A 200 -2.57 -0.28 -8.65
CA ARG A 200 -2.88 -0.07 -7.23
C ARG A 200 -2.03 -0.93 -6.30
N ALA A 201 -1.89 -2.22 -6.59
CA ALA A 201 -1.27 -3.18 -5.67
C ALA A 201 0.26 -3.25 -5.83
N CYS A 202 0.77 -3.15 -7.05
CA CYS A 202 2.12 -3.60 -7.39
C CYS A 202 3.02 -2.52 -8.00
N THR A 203 2.48 -1.41 -8.48
CA THR A 203 3.28 -0.35 -9.13
C THR A 203 3.04 0.99 -8.44
N GLY A 204 2.23 1.86 -9.05
CA GLY A 204 1.72 3.14 -8.52
C GLY A 204 2.52 3.75 -7.36
N ILE A 205 1.81 4.17 -6.32
CA ILE A 205 2.45 4.68 -5.11
C ILE A 205 3.05 3.57 -4.24
N SER A 206 2.58 2.32 -4.40
CA SER A 206 2.95 1.21 -3.53
C SER A 206 4.45 0.88 -3.62
N LYS A 207 5.06 1.04 -4.80
CA LYS A 207 6.51 0.94 -5.02
C LYS A 207 7.31 2.12 -4.49
N LEU A 208 6.68 3.25 -4.22
CA LEU A 208 7.33 4.49 -3.81
C LEU A 208 7.25 4.76 -2.30
N TYR A 209 6.40 4.05 -1.55
CA TYR A 209 6.25 4.25 -0.10
C TYR A 209 7.56 4.21 0.69
N PHE A 210 8.53 3.41 0.28
CA PHE A 210 9.84 3.42 0.92
C PHE A 210 10.53 4.79 0.72
N ALA A 211 10.65 5.25 -0.52
CA ALA A 211 11.28 6.54 -0.83
C ALA A 211 10.53 7.72 -0.17
N LEU A 212 9.20 7.72 -0.22
CA LEU A 212 8.36 8.77 0.39
C LEU A 212 8.53 8.83 1.92
N ARG A 213 8.89 7.72 2.56
CA ARG A 213 9.15 7.66 4.02
C ARG A 213 10.59 8.03 4.39
N THR A 214 11.55 7.91 3.47
CA THR A 214 12.98 8.10 3.77
C THR A 214 13.56 9.40 3.21
N CYS A 215 12.94 9.99 2.20
CA CYS A 215 13.44 11.17 1.51
C CYS A 215 12.59 12.40 1.86
N SER A 216 13.24 13.54 2.09
CA SER A 216 12.55 14.81 2.33
C SER A 216 11.63 15.19 1.16
N PRO A 217 10.43 15.76 1.40
CA PRO A 217 9.51 16.21 0.35
C PRO A 217 10.15 17.08 -0.74
N ALA A 218 11.09 17.97 -0.37
CA ALA A 218 11.78 18.86 -1.31
C ALA A 218 12.56 18.10 -2.41
N VAL A 219 12.98 16.86 -2.13
CA VAL A 219 13.73 16.03 -3.10
C VAL A 219 12.84 15.54 -4.24
N PHE A 220 11.52 15.53 -4.05
CA PHE A 220 10.56 15.04 -5.04
C PHE A 220 10.05 16.13 -5.99
N GLU A 221 10.41 17.40 -5.78
CA GLU A 221 9.80 18.54 -6.47
C GLU A 221 9.79 18.39 -8.00
N SER A 222 10.91 17.96 -8.60
CA SER A 222 11.03 17.73 -10.04
C SER A 222 10.34 16.44 -10.51
N ALA A 223 10.49 15.35 -9.76
CA ALA A 223 10.06 14.02 -10.19
C ALA A 223 8.56 13.77 -9.99
N ARG A 224 7.96 14.42 -8.98
CA ARG A 224 6.55 14.24 -8.59
C ARG A 224 5.60 14.60 -9.72
N LEU A 225 5.82 15.73 -10.39
CA LEU A 225 4.93 16.17 -11.46
C LEU A 225 4.93 15.19 -12.64
N THR A 226 6.12 14.70 -13.02
CA THR A 226 6.27 13.68 -14.07
C THR A 226 5.54 12.39 -13.70
N PHE A 227 5.69 11.94 -12.46
CA PHE A 227 4.98 10.75 -11.97
C PHE A 227 3.46 10.93 -11.97
N ASP A 228 2.95 12.02 -11.38
CA ASP A 228 1.50 12.28 -11.28
C ASP A 228 0.88 12.46 -12.68
N THR A 229 1.60 13.08 -13.62
CA THR A 229 1.17 13.23 -15.02
C THR A 229 1.11 11.87 -15.73
N SER A 230 2.13 11.02 -15.56
CA SER A 230 2.12 9.68 -16.13
C SER A 230 1.01 8.82 -15.53
N LEU A 231 0.81 8.87 -14.20
CA LEU A 231 -0.27 8.18 -13.52
C LEU A 231 -1.65 8.64 -14.02
N ARG A 232 -1.83 9.96 -14.23
CA ARG A 232 -3.06 10.51 -14.82
C ARG A 232 -3.31 9.94 -16.21
N SER A 233 -2.30 9.94 -17.08
CA SER A 233 -2.39 9.37 -18.44
C SER A 233 -2.79 7.89 -18.42
N HIS A 234 -2.20 7.09 -17.51
CA HIS A 234 -2.55 5.67 -17.37
C HIS A 234 -3.99 5.46 -16.89
N LEU A 235 -4.45 6.24 -15.90
CA LEU A 235 -5.83 6.16 -15.43
C LEU A 235 -6.83 6.62 -16.50
N GLU A 236 -6.51 7.69 -17.23
CA GLU A 236 -7.30 8.16 -18.36
C GLU A 236 -7.40 7.07 -19.45
N ARG A 237 -6.28 6.43 -19.81
CA ARG A 237 -6.29 5.28 -20.74
C ARG A 237 -7.15 4.13 -20.20
N ILE A 238 -7.08 3.80 -18.91
CA ILE A 238 -7.87 2.72 -18.27
C ILE A 238 -9.37 3.05 -18.20
N VAL A 239 -9.74 4.32 -18.06
CA VAL A 239 -11.15 4.71 -17.90
C VAL A 239 -11.79 5.01 -19.26
N THR A 240 -11.18 5.88 -20.06
CA THR A 240 -11.78 6.42 -21.28
C THR A 240 -11.09 6.00 -22.57
N VAL A 241 -10.04 5.17 -22.51
CA VAL A 241 -9.18 4.85 -23.68
C VAL A 241 -8.60 6.14 -24.28
N SER A 242 -8.19 7.08 -23.41
CA SER A 242 -7.72 8.41 -23.81
C SER A 242 -8.76 9.24 -24.58
N GLY A 243 -10.05 8.91 -24.40
CA GLY A 243 -11.18 9.68 -24.88
C GLY A 243 -11.56 10.82 -23.94
N PRO A 244 -12.50 11.68 -24.36
CA PRO A 244 -12.87 12.87 -23.60
C PRO A 244 -13.54 12.55 -22.26
N GLY A 245 -13.54 13.53 -21.36
CA GLY A 245 -14.30 13.50 -20.10
C GLY A 245 -13.51 13.11 -18.86
N PHE A 246 -12.23 12.73 -18.98
CA PHE A 246 -11.33 12.55 -17.84
C PHE A 246 -10.69 13.89 -17.42
N GLY A 247 -11.50 14.75 -16.80
CA GLY A 247 -11.07 16.07 -16.33
C GLY A 247 -10.40 16.06 -14.95
N ASP A 248 -10.19 17.26 -14.40
CA ASP A 248 -9.53 17.42 -13.09
C ASP A 248 -10.35 16.83 -11.95
N TRP A 249 -11.68 16.92 -12.00
CA TRP A 249 -12.56 16.25 -11.04
C TRP A 249 -12.43 14.73 -11.11
N GLN A 250 -12.42 14.14 -12.32
CA GLN A 250 -12.27 12.69 -12.51
C GLN A 250 -10.91 12.20 -12.01
N TRP A 251 -9.83 12.92 -12.37
CA TRP A 251 -8.50 12.65 -11.84
C TRP A 251 -8.48 12.68 -10.31
N ARG A 252 -9.13 13.69 -9.72
CA ARG A 252 -9.17 13.86 -8.28
C ARG A 252 -9.93 12.73 -7.60
N VAL A 253 -11.14 12.38 -8.05
CA VAL A 253 -11.89 11.24 -7.49
C VAL A 253 -11.14 9.94 -7.70
N ALA A 254 -10.54 9.72 -8.88
CA ALA A 254 -9.80 8.50 -9.18
C ALA A 254 -8.64 8.27 -8.20
N THR A 255 -8.02 9.34 -7.71
CA THR A 255 -6.89 9.31 -6.77
C THR A 255 -7.27 9.31 -5.29
N LEU A 256 -8.56 9.17 -4.96
CA LEU A 256 -9.04 9.05 -3.58
C LEU A 256 -8.99 7.60 -3.06
N PRO A 257 -8.93 7.42 -1.72
CA PRO A 257 -9.21 6.13 -1.09
C PRO A 257 -10.65 5.65 -1.40
N PHE A 258 -10.87 4.34 -1.29
CA PHE A 258 -12.20 3.74 -1.46
C PHE A 258 -13.25 4.28 -0.47
N SER A 259 -12.84 4.60 0.75
CA SER A 259 -13.73 5.20 1.77
C SER A 259 -14.26 6.57 1.36
N PHE A 260 -13.60 7.23 0.40
CA PHE A 260 -14.02 8.49 -0.19
C PHE A 260 -14.42 8.32 -1.68
N SER A 261 -14.83 7.09 -2.04
CA SER A 261 -15.32 6.68 -3.36
C SER A 261 -14.31 6.64 -4.50
N GLY A 262 -13.03 6.84 -4.23
CA GLY A 262 -12.01 6.76 -5.28
C GLY A 262 -11.69 5.34 -5.73
N LEU A 263 -10.66 5.21 -6.57
CA LEU A 263 -10.21 3.93 -7.11
C LEU A 263 -9.12 3.27 -6.23
N GLY A 264 -8.73 3.91 -5.14
CA GLY A 264 -7.67 3.45 -4.24
C GLY A 264 -6.27 3.59 -4.84
N VAL A 265 -6.12 4.37 -5.90
CA VAL A 265 -4.85 4.80 -6.47
C VAL A 265 -4.52 6.16 -5.86
N TYR A 266 -3.26 6.53 -5.71
CA TYR A 266 -2.86 7.77 -5.03
C TYR A 266 -1.85 8.56 -5.84
N ALA A 267 -2.04 9.87 -5.93
CA ALA A 267 -1.05 10.79 -6.45
C ALA A 267 0.12 10.91 -5.45
N ALA A 268 1.34 11.05 -5.94
CA ALA A 268 2.51 11.27 -5.10
C ALA A 268 2.40 12.56 -4.28
N GLY A 269 1.81 13.62 -4.86
CA GLY A 269 1.55 14.88 -4.16
C GLY A 269 0.68 14.75 -2.91
N ASP A 270 -0.30 13.85 -2.92
CA ASP A 270 -1.16 13.62 -1.76
C ASP A 270 -0.38 12.94 -0.64
N VAL A 271 0.47 11.96 -0.99
CA VAL A 271 1.11 11.05 -0.02
C VAL A 271 2.36 11.62 0.62
N LEU A 272 3.09 12.45 -0.11
CA LEU A 272 4.48 12.83 0.17
C LEU A 272 4.70 13.35 1.61
N HIS A 273 3.91 14.34 2.02
CA HIS A 273 4.13 15.03 3.29
C HIS A 273 3.81 14.13 4.48
N TYR A 274 2.64 13.47 4.48
CA TYR A 274 2.23 12.67 5.63
C TYR A 274 3.00 11.34 5.74
N ALA A 275 3.47 10.77 4.62
CA ALA A 275 4.30 9.57 4.65
C ALA A 275 5.66 9.85 5.29
N PHE A 276 6.32 10.93 4.89
CA PHE A 276 7.58 11.35 5.47
C PHE A 276 7.42 11.71 6.94
N LEU A 277 6.41 12.52 7.27
CA LEU A 277 6.16 12.93 8.65
C LEU A 277 5.89 11.73 9.56
N ALA A 278 5.00 10.81 9.16
CA ALA A 278 4.70 9.62 9.94
C ALA A 278 5.96 8.79 10.21
N SER A 279 6.81 8.59 9.18
CA SER A 279 8.08 7.88 9.30
C SER A 279 9.03 8.53 10.31
N ARG A 280 9.20 9.85 10.24
CA ARG A 280 10.05 10.62 11.16
C ARG A 280 9.56 10.58 12.60
N LEU A 281 8.24 10.68 12.78
CA LEU A 281 7.62 10.67 14.10
C LEU A 281 7.67 9.28 14.74
N GLN A 282 7.37 8.22 14.00
CA GLN A 282 7.40 6.84 14.50
C GLN A 282 8.82 6.34 14.79
N SER A 283 9.83 6.85 14.11
CA SER A 283 11.24 6.49 14.34
C SER A 283 11.93 7.35 15.39
N ALA A 284 11.27 8.37 15.96
CA ALA A 284 11.90 9.36 16.82
C ALA A 284 12.54 8.74 18.10
N GLU A 285 11.83 7.84 18.78
CA GLU A 285 12.32 7.17 19.99
C GLU A 285 13.51 6.23 19.69
N LEU A 286 13.41 5.46 18.60
CA LEU A 286 14.49 4.61 18.15
C LEU A 286 15.73 5.43 17.79
N LEU A 287 15.57 6.54 17.07
CA LEU A 287 16.65 7.46 16.75
C LEU A 287 17.29 8.05 18.01
N ALA A 288 16.48 8.49 18.98
CA ALA A 288 16.98 9.00 20.26
C ALA A 288 17.77 7.93 21.03
N THR A 289 17.38 6.66 20.92
CA THR A 289 18.09 5.54 21.54
C THR A 289 19.40 5.24 20.82
N LEU A 290 19.40 5.17 19.49
CA LEU A 290 20.59 4.91 18.67
C LEU A 290 21.63 6.04 18.76
N LEU A 291 21.17 7.28 18.94
CA LEU A 291 22.02 8.46 18.97
C LEU A 291 22.28 8.99 20.40
N ARG A 292 21.85 8.29 21.45
CA ARG A 292 21.92 8.75 22.84
C ARG A 292 23.33 9.21 23.25
N SER A 293 24.36 8.48 22.83
CA SER A 293 25.77 8.77 23.12
C SER A 293 26.36 9.91 22.27
N SER A 294 25.69 10.32 21.19
CA SER A 294 26.20 11.32 20.25
C SER A 294 25.88 12.78 20.63
N GLY A 295 24.98 13.00 21.61
CA GLY A 295 24.52 14.34 21.99
C GLY A 295 23.63 15.03 20.94
N ILE A 296 23.23 14.33 19.87
CA ILE A 296 22.37 14.87 18.80
C ILE A 296 20.90 14.72 19.22
N VAL A 297 20.24 15.84 19.55
CA VAL A 297 18.84 15.88 20.03
C VAL A 297 17.86 16.49 19.02
N ALA A 298 18.36 17.14 17.96
CA ALA A 298 17.53 18.02 17.13
C ALA A 298 16.66 17.30 16.08
N ARG A 299 15.40 17.77 15.92
CA ARG A 299 14.61 17.54 14.70
C ARG A 299 15.25 18.33 13.56
N GLY A 300 15.66 17.65 12.50
CA GLY A 300 16.23 18.31 11.31
C GLY A 300 15.21 19.18 10.59
N SER A 301 15.67 20.22 9.89
CA SER A 301 14.86 21.21 9.15
C SER A 301 13.84 20.57 8.18
N SER A 302 14.16 19.42 7.57
CA SER A 302 13.22 18.71 6.69
C SER A 302 11.98 18.18 7.41
N SER A 303 12.08 17.86 8.71
CA SER A 303 10.93 17.41 9.50
C SER A 303 9.95 18.55 9.76
N GLU A 304 10.47 19.76 10.01
CA GLU A 304 9.66 20.97 10.17
C GLU A 304 8.97 21.38 8.85
N VAL A 305 9.67 21.29 7.72
CA VAL A 305 9.06 21.52 6.39
C VAL A 305 7.92 20.54 6.11
N ALA A 306 8.12 19.25 6.41
CA ALA A 306 7.08 18.25 6.23
C ALA A 306 5.90 18.43 7.20
N LEU A 307 6.18 18.81 8.45
CA LEU A 307 5.17 19.15 9.45
C LEU A 307 4.32 20.33 8.96
N ARG A 308 4.97 21.42 8.52
CA ARG A 308 4.30 22.59 7.97
C ARG A 308 3.43 22.22 6.76
N GLY A 309 3.97 21.46 5.80
CA GLY A 309 3.20 21.01 4.64
C GLY A 309 2.00 20.12 5.02
N CYS A 310 2.14 19.26 6.04
CA CYS A 310 1.00 18.50 6.57
C CYS A 310 -0.04 19.42 7.23
N ILE A 311 0.37 20.38 8.06
CA ILE A 311 -0.53 21.32 8.73
C ILE A 311 -1.27 22.16 7.69
N GLU A 312 -0.57 22.70 6.70
CA GLU A 312 -1.16 23.47 5.59
C GLU A 312 -2.19 22.63 4.82
N ALA A 313 -1.89 21.38 4.53
CA ALA A 313 -2.79 20.50 3.78
C ALA A 313 -3.99 19.97 4.61
N THR A 314 -3.83 19.81 5.92
CA THR A 314 -4.85 19.20 6.78
C THR A 314 -5.65 20.23 7.60
N GLY A 315 -5.16 21.46 7.74
CA GLY A 315 -5.72 22.49 8.63
C GLY A 315 -5.66 22.13 10.11
N SER A 316 -4.82 21.14 10.49
CA SER A 316 -4.88 20.44 11.77
C SER A 316 -3.58 20.62 12.56
N ASP A 317 -3.66 21.33 13.69
CA ASP A 317 -2.51 21.58 14.59
C ASP A 317 -2.25 20.42 15.57
N TYR A 318 -3.04 19.34 15.47
CA TYR A 318 -2.97 18.13 16.32
C TYR A 318 -1.58 17.46 16.28
N LEU A 319 -0.81 17.70 15.21
CA LEU A 319 0.57 17.23 15.05
C LEU A 319 1.58 17.85 16.03
N ARG A 320 1.18 18.87 16.80
CA ARG A 320 2.02 19.45 17.86
C ARG A 320 2.03 18.62 19.15
N ASN A 321 1.06 17.72 19.36
CA ASN A 321 0.92 17.02 20.64
C ASN A 321 1.63 15.65 20.63
N PRO A 322 2.67 15.43 21.45
CA PRO A 322 3.48 14.21 21.43
C PRO A 322 2.75 12.92 21.81
N SER A 323 1.66 12.99 22.59
CA SER A 323 0.91 11.81 23.02
C SER A 323 0.16 11.10 21.89
N GLU A 324 -0.17 11.81 20.80
CA GLU A 324 -0.79 11.21 19.61
C GLU A 324 0.23 10.57 18.65
N ILE A 325 1.53 10.83 18.87
CA ILE A 325 2.65 10.35 18.04
C ILE A 325 2.95 8.87 18.27
N ALA A 326 2.54 8.33 19.43
CA ALA A 326 2.69 6.92 19.78
C ALA A 326 1.62 6.00 19.16
N ALA A 327 0.69 6.53 18.36
CA ALA A 327 -0.40 5.74 17.80
C ALA A 327 0.11 4.73 16.75
N PRO A 328 -0.26 3.43 16.87
CA PRO A 328 -0.01 2.47 15.80
C PRO A 328 -0.71 2.95 14.53
N ARG A 329 -0.05 2.77 13.37
CA ARG A 329 -0.58 3.15 12.05
C ARG A 329 -0.77 4.67 11.84
N LEU A 330 0.08 5.51 12.43
CA LEU A 330 0.06 6.98 12.28
C LEU A 330 -0.11 7.45 10.83
N MET A 331 0.60 6.86 9.88
CA MET A 331 0.46 7.21 8.45
C MET A 331 -0.98 7.09 7.94
N ARG A 332 -1.71 6.05 8.37
CA ARG A 332 -3.12 5.86 8.00
C ARG A 332 -4.01 6.94 8.62
N LYS A 333 -3.79 7.26 9.90
CA LYS A 333 -4.51 8.35 10.58
C LYS A 333 -4.31 9.69 9.87
N LEU A 334 -3.07 10.00 9.47
CA LEU A 334 -2.78 11.23 8.73
C LEU A 334 -3.39 11.24 7.33
N ALA A 335 -3.39 10.10 6.63
CA ALA A 335 -4.08 9.98 5.35
C ALA A 335 -5.59 10.22 5.52
N ASP A 336 -6.22 9.63 6.52
CA ASP A 336 -7.66 9.82 6.79
C ASP A 336 -7.99 11.29 7.08
N ILE A 337 -7.17 11.99 7.88
CA ILE A 337 -7.33 13.44 8.14
C ILE A 337 -7.19 14.24 6.85
N TYR A 338 -6.13 13.98 6.06
CA TYR A 338 -5.87 14.65 4.79
C TYR A 338 -7.04 14.52 3.82
N PHE A 339 -7.50 13.29 3.58
CA PHE A 339 -8.59 13.04 2.64
C PHE A 339 -9.94 13.56 3.16
N THR A 340 -10.19 13.50 4.47
CA THR A 340 -11.40 14.10 5.08
C THR A 340 -11.44 15.61 4.82
N ARG A 341 -10.32 16.31 5.01
CA ARG A 341 -10.23 17.75 4.75
C ARG A 341 -10.46 18.05 3.28
N PHE A 342 -9.81 17.31 2.39
CA PHE A 342 -10.01 17.46 0.95
C PHE A 342 -11.49 17.30 0.56
N VAL A 343 -12.17 16.26 1.07
CA VAL A 343 -13.57 15.98 0.77
C VAL A 343 -14.50 17.10 1.24
N ALA A 344 -14.20 17.73 2.39
CA ALA A 344 -14.97 18.86 2.89
C ALA A 344 -14.90 20.08 1.95
N ASP A 345 -13.75 20.31 1.30
CA ASP A 345 -13.54 21.47 0.43
C ASP A 345 -13.90 21.20 -1.05
N ALA A 346 -14.04 19.93 -1.44
CA ALA A 346 -14.18 19.49 -2.84
C ALA A 346 -15.34 20.15 -3.60
N GLU A 347 -16.51 20.31 -2.97
CA GLU A 347 -17.68 20.91 -3.64
C GLU A 347 -17.43 22.37 -4.04
N SER A 348 -16.73 23.13 -3.19
CA SER A 348 -16.38 24.52 -3.44
C SER A 348 -15.30 24.67 -4.51
N VAL A 349 -14.33 23.75 -4.55
CA VAL A 349 -13.18 23.81 -5.45
C VAL A 349 -13.56 23.43 -6.89
N PHE A 350 -14.42 22.44 -7.08
CA PHE A 350 -14.69 21.84 -8.39
C PHE A 350 -16.03 22.25 -9.02
N SER A 351 -16.81 23.13 -8.40
CA SER A 351 -18.12 23.59 -8.91
C SER A 351 -19.02 22.44 -9.37
N LEU A 352 -19.23 21.45 -8.48
CA LEU A 352 -19.88 20.19 -8.84
C LEU A 352 -21.39 20.35 -9.06
N THR A 353 -21.93 19.66 -10.07
CA THR A 353 -23.39 19.57 -10.28
C THR A 353 -24.03 18.70 -9.18
N PRO A 354 -25.33 18.90 -8.88
CA PRO A 354 -26.06 18.02 -7.94
C PRO A 354 -25.96 16.54 -8.30
N ARG A 355 -25.91 16.22 -9.60
CA ARG A 355 -25.68 14.86 -10.09
C ARG A 355 -24.31 14.32 -9.67
N HIS A 356 -23.23 15.07 -9.89
CA HIS A 356 -21.87 14.65 -9.50
C HIS A 356 -21.77 14.42 -7.99
N VAL A 357 -22.29 15.34 -7.18
CA VAL A 357 -22.28 15.22 -5.72
C VAL A 357 -23.05 13.99 -5.25
N THR A 358 -24.28 13.80 -5.77
CA THR A 358 -25.14 12.68 -5.40
C THR A 358 -24.52 11.33 -5.80
N LEU A 359 -24.01 11.24 -7.03
CA LEU A 359 -23.33 10.05 -7.52
C LEU A 359 -22.10 9.72 -6.68
N TRP A 360 -21.25 10.71 -6.40
CA TRP A 360 -20.05 10.53 -5.59
C TRP A 360 -20.38 10.07 -4.17
N ARG A 361 -21.28 10.77 -3.46
CA ARG A 361 -21.71 10.40 -2.10
C ARG A 361 -22.35 9.01 -2.05
N SER A 362 -23.08 8.61 -3.08
CA SER A 362 -23.73 7.28 -3.13
C SER A 362 -22.74 6.11 -3.12
N GLN A 363 -21.48 6.36 -3.48
CA GLN A 363 -20.44 5.35 -3.57
C GLN A 363 -19.54 5.30 -2.33
N GLN A 364 -19.82 6.10 -1.29
CA GLN A 364 -19.05 6.12 -0.04
C GLN A 364 -19.49 5.01 0.93
N GLY A 365 -20.58 4.31 0.62
CA GLY A 365 -21.10 3.21 1.43
C GLY A 365 -20.10 2.06 1.57
N GLY A 366 -20.18 1.36 2.71
CA GLY A 366 -19.45 0.12 2.91
C GLY A 366 -19.72 -0.86 1.77
N HIS A 367 -18.66 -1.50 1.27
CA HIS A 367 -18.70 -2.47 0.16
C HIS A 367 -18.96 -1.93 -1.26
N ALA A 368 -19.27 -0.63 -1.43
CA ALA A 368 -19.57 -0.04 -2.75
C ALA A 368 -18.41 -0.08 -3.76
N SER A 369 -17.20 -0.36 -3.29
CA SER A 369 -15.97 -0.40 -4.09
C SER A 369 -15.35 -1.80 -4.17
N ASP A 370 -16.04 -2.84 -3.69
CA ASP A 370 -15.47 -4.19 -3.54
C ASP A 370 -15.14 -4.85 -4.87
N TRP A 371 -15.97 -4.60 -5.89
CA TRP A 371 -15.74 -5.07 -7.25
C TRP A 371 -14.44 -4.52 -7.85
N LEU A 372 -13.97 -3.33 -7.44
CA LEU A 372 -12.67 -2.78 -7.87
C LEU A 372 -11.48 -3.58 -7.30
N ARG A 373 -11.72 -4.39 -6.27
CA ARG A 373 -10.72 -5.20 -5.55
C ARG A 373 -10.76 -6.68 -5.96
N ALA A 374 -11.75 -7.09 -6.75
CA ALA A 374 -11.89 -8.47 -7.19
C ALA A 374 -10.74 -8.85 -8.14
N VAL A 375 -10.02 -9.93 -7.80
CA VAL A 375 -9.00 -10.52 -8.68
C VAL A 375 -9.72 -11.17 -9.88
N PRO A 376 -9.28 -10.94 -11.13
CA PRO A 376 -9.98 -11.43 -12.33
C PRO A 376 -9.78 -12.94 -12.52
N ILE A 377 -10.51 -13.74 -11.74
CA ILE A 377 -10.51 -15.20 -11.82
C ILE A 377 -11.74 -15.65 -12.62
N SER A 378 -11.54 -16.06 -13.86
CA SER A 378 -12.61 -16.46 -14.79
C SER A 378 -13.46 -17.61 -14.24
N GLY A 379 -12.82 -18.62 -13.64
CA GLY A 379 -13.50 -19.77 -13.02
C GLY A 379 -14.41 -19.42 -11.84
N LEU A 380 -14.27 -18.22 -11.27
CA LEU A 380 -15.13 -17.70 -10.19
C LEU A 380 -16.10 -16.62 -10.67
N GLY A 381 -16.16 -16.34 -11.97
CA GLY A 381 -17.00 -15.26 -12.53
C GLY A 381 -16.57 -13.86 -12.09
N GLN A 382 -15.31 -13.67 -11.70
CA GLN A 382 -14.79 -12.39 -11.18
C GLN A 382 -14.18 -11.50 -12.28
N THR A 383 -14.36 -11.86 -13.55
CA THR A 383 -13.86 -11.13 -14.72
C THR A 383 -14.96 -10.29 -15.35
N MET A 384 -14.68 -9.02 -15.65
CA MET A 384 -15.49 -8.19 -16.53
C MET A 384 -14.76 -7.93 -17.84
N ASN A 385 -15.45 -8.02 -18.97
CA ASN A 385 -14.85 -7.60 -20.23
C ASN A 385 -14.46 -6.11 -20.16
N GLY A 386 -13.40 -5.73 -20.89
CA GLY A 386 -12.83 -4.39 -20.79
C GLY A 386 -13.82 -3.26 -21.11
N ARG A 387 -14.75 -3.46 -22.05
CA ARG A 387 -15.76 -2.45 -22.41
C ARG A 387 -16.76 -2.22 -21.27
N SER A 388 -17.26 -3.29 -20.67
CA SER A 388 -18.17 -3.23 -19.52
C SER A 388 -17.47 -2.60 -18.32
N TYR A 389 -16.22 -3.00 -18.02
CA TYR A 389 -15.44 -2.44 -16.93
C TYR A 389 -15.24 -0.92 -17.08
N ARG A 390 -14.84 -0.48 -18.28
CA ARG A 390 -14.69 0.94 -18.63
C ARG A 390 -16.01 1.71 -18.51
N CYS A 391 -17.12 1.13 -18.98
CA CYS A 391 -18.45 1.74 -18.86
C CYS A 391 -18.82 1.98 -17.39
N VAL A 392 -18.59 0.99 -16.51
CA VAL A 392 -18.86 1.12 -15.08
C VAL A 392 -17.93 2.14 -14.43
N LEU A 393 -16.64 2.18 -14.79
CA LEU A 393 -15.69 3.20 -14.30
C LEU A 393 -16.08 4.61 -14.73
N SER A 394 -16.41 4.80 -16.01
CA SER A 394 -16.86 6.08 -16.55
C SER A 394 -18.15 6.54 -15.87
N TYR A 395 -19.13 5.65 -15.70
CA TYR A 395 -20.35 5.95 -14.97
C TYR A 395 -20.04 6.35 -13.51
N ARG A 396 -19.18 5.59 -12.83
CA ARG A 396 -18.75 5.84 -11.45
C ARG A 396 -18.11 7.22 -11.29
N LEU A 397 -17.24 7.61 -12.22
CA LEU A 397 -16.51 8.88 -12.21
C LEU A 397 -17.33 10.06 -12.80
N GLY A 398 -18.59 9.82 -13.17
CA GLY A 398 -19.46 10.85 -13.73
C GLY A 398 -19.05 11.31 -15.13
N ILE A 399 -18.40 10.44 -15.91
CA ILE A 399 -18.00 10.70 -17.29
C ILE A 399 -19.19 10.41 -18.22
N PRO A 400 -19.52 11.30 -19.18
CA PRO A 400 -20.53 11.02 -20.19
C PRO A 400 -20.20 9.74 -20.99
N LEU A 401 -21.16 8.83 -21.09
CA LEU A 401 -21.02 7.59 -21.88
C LEU A 401 -21.35 7.81 -23.36
N PHE A 402 -22.11 8.87 -23.66
CA PHE A 402 -22.57 9.21 -25.01
C PHE A 402 -22.22 10.67 -25.32
N SER A 403 -21.93 10.95 -26.60
CA SER A 403 -21.73 12.33 -27.07
C SER A 403 -23.04 13.09 -27.26
N VAL A 404 -24.11 12.36 -27.61
CA VAL A 404 -25.46 12.88 -27.80
C VAL A 404 -26.49 11.93 -27.17
N PRO A 405 -27.61 12.44 -26.66
CA PRO A 405 -28.69 11.58 -26.18
C PRO A 405 -29.23 10.70 -27.31
N GLY A 406 -29.31 9.39 -27.07
CA GLY A 406 -29.84 8.40 -28.00
C GLY A 406 -31.09 7.69 -27.48
N PRO A 407 -31.79 6.93 -28.33
CA PRO A 407 -32.89 6.07 -27.87
C PRO A 407 -32.33 4.93 -27.02
N CYS A 408 -33.01 4.63 -25.91
CA CYS A 408 -32.72 3.45 -25.11
C CYS A 408 -32.94 2.18 -25.95
N SER A 409 -31.97 1.26 -25.95
CA SER A 409 -32.04 0.03 -26.76
C SER A 409 -33.20 -0.90 -26.38
N ALA A 410 -33.76 -0.81 -25.16
CA ALA A 410 -34.87 -1.68 -24.77
C ALA A 410 -36.25 -1.03 -24.73
N CYS A 411 -36.36 0.24 -24.31
CA CYS A 411 -37.67 0.92 -24.29
C CYS A 411 -37.90 1.83 -25.50
N SER A 412 -36.87 2.02 -26.35
CA SER A 412 -36.87 2.88 -27.54
C SER A 412 -37.17 4.36 -27.28
N ARG A 413 -37.27 4.79 -26.02
CA ARG A 413 -37.49 6.19 -25.63
C ARG A 413 -36.17 6.95 -25.60
N VAL A 414 -36.22 8.22 -26.00
CA VAL A 414 -35.11 9.17 -25.91
C VAL A 414 -35.28 10.04 -24.68
N PHE A 415 -34.27 10.12 -23.84
CA PHE A 415 -34.27 10.96 -22.65
C PHE A 415 -33.36 12.16 -22.89
N LYS A 416 -33.96 13.36 -22.96
CA LYS A 416 -33.21 14.60 -23.20
C LYS A 416 -32.16 14.77 -22.10
N GLY A 417 -30.90 14.95 -22.51
CA GLY A 417 -29.77 15.16 -21.59
C GLY A 417 -29.21 13.90 -20.94
N ASP A 418 -29.71 12.68 -21.24
CA ASP A 418 -29.15 11.44 -20.70
C ASP A 418 -27.92 10.96 -21.48
N ILE A 419 -26.87 11.80 -21.47
CA ILE A 419 -25.56 11.45 -22.04
C ILE A 419 -24.74 10.56 -21.10
N TYR A 420 -25.17 10.41 -19.84
CA TYR A 420 -24.49 9.62 -18.82
C TYR A 420 -25.01 8.19 -18.72
N GLY A 421 -26.16 7.87 -19.33
CA GLY A 421 -26.76 6.53 -19.26
C GLY A 421 -27.52 6.26 -17.96
N ASP A 422 -27.98 7.29 -17.26
CA ASP A 422 -28.75 7.17 -16.02
C ASP A 422 -30.07 6.43 -16.23
N HIS A 423 -30.70 6.61 -17.40
CA HIS A 423 -31.90 5.86 -17.76
C HIS A 423 -31.59 4.38 -17.91
N ALA A 424 -30.48 3.99 -18.54
CA ALA A 424 -30.15 2.58 -18.77
C ALA A 424 -30.06 1.80 -17.46
N VAL A 425 -29.52 2.42 -16.41
CA VAL A 425 -29.43 1.84 -15.06
C VAL A 425 -30.81 1.66 -14.41
N SER A 426 -31.82 2.43 -14.82
CA SER A 426 -33.17 2.40 -14.21
C SER A 426 -34.28 1.93 -15.16
N CYS A 427 -33.93 1.55 -16.39
CA CYS A 427 -34.89 1.22 -17.43
C CYS A 427 -35.65 -0.06 -17.08
N THR A 428 -36.98 0.02 -17.08
CA THR A 428 -37.88 -1.10 -16.81
C THR A 428 -37.83 -2.19 -17.89
N SER A 429 -37.39 -1.85 -19.12
CA SER A 429 -37.44 -2.74 -20.29
C SER A 429 -36.14 -3.49 -20.58
N VAL A 430 -34.96 -3.04 -20.12
CA VAL A 430 -33.67 -3.73 -20.39
C VAL A 430 -33.40 -4.82 -19.34
N VAL A 431 -33.34 -4.38 -18.09
CA VAL A 431 -32.92 -5.15 -16.91
C VAL A 431 -34.03 -5.03 -15.86
N GLY A 432 -34.65 -3.84 -15.75
CA GLY A 432 -35.67 -3.58 -14.74
C GLY A 432 -35.11 -3.63 -13.32
N ILE A 433 -35.82 -2.99 -12.39
CA ILE A 433 -35.56 -3.14 -10.95
C ILE A 433 -35.61 -4.64 -10.57
N LYS A 434 -36.50 -5.40 -11.22
CA LYS A 434 -36.69 -6.84 -11.00
C LYS A 434 -35.44 -7.69 -11.27
N HIS A 435 -34.69 -7.48 -12.35
CA HIS A 435 -33.51 -8.32 -12.60
C HIS A 435 -32.38 -8.02 -11.61
N ARG A 436 -32.10 -6.74 -11.30
CA ARG A 436 -31.08 -6.39 -10.29
C ARG A 436 -31.46 -6.92 -8.91
N HIS A 437 -32.73 -6.78 -8.56
CA HIS A 437 -33.30 -7.36 -7.35
C HIS A 437 -33.08 -8.87 -7.31
N ASN A 438 -33.49 -9.59 -8.37
CA ASN A 438 -33.36 -11.03 -8.46
C ASN A 438 -31.89 -11.48 -8.43
N LEU A 439 -30.98 -10.74 -9.07
CA LEU A 439 -29.55 -11.02 -9.02
C LEU A 439 -29.01 -10.94 -7.59
N VAL A 440 -29.35 -9.87 -6.85
CA VAL A 440 -28.92 -9.72 -5.45
C VAL A 440 -29.54 -10.82 -4.58
N ARG A 441 -30.84 -11.12 -4.76
CA ARG A 441 -31.54 -12.20 -4.06
C ARG A 441 -30.89 -13.56 -4.30
N ASP A 442 -30.70 -13.91 -5.57
CA ASP A 442 -30.17 -15.21 -5.98
C ASP A 442 -28.69 -15.34 -5.55
N THR A 443 -27.94 -14.23 -5.53
CA THR A 443 -26.57 -14.20 -4.96
C THR A 443 -26.58 -14.44 -3.45
N LEU A 444 -27.51 -13.82 -2.71
CA LEU A 444 -27.64 -14.05 -1.27
C LEU A 444 -28.00 -15.52 -0.98
N LEU A 445 -28.90 -16.11 -1.77
CA LEU A 445 -29.24 -17.53 -1.66
C LEU A 445 -28.05 -18.45 -1.94
N ASP A 446 -27.23 -18.17 -2.96
CA ASP A 446 -26.00 -18.92 -3.24
C ASP A 446 -24.99 -18.80 -2.08
N ILE A 447 -24.84 -17.61 -1.48
CA ILE A 447 -24.01 -17.42 -0.29
C ILE A 447 -24.52 -18.28 0.88
N CYS A 448 -25.84 -18.28 1.13
CA CYS A 448 -26.43 -19.10 2.18
C CYS A 448 -26.17 -20.59 1.93
N PHE A 449 -26.42 -21.08 0.72
CA PHE A 449 -26.17 -22.46 0.33
C PHE A 449 -24.71 -22.88 0.57
N ARG A 450 -23.75 -22.08 0.09
CA ARG A 450 -22.31 -22.34 0.29
C ARG A 450 -21.88 -22.27 1.75
N SER A 451 -22.61 -21.52 2.58
CA SER A 451 -22.34 -21.37 4.01
C SER A 451 -23.07 -22.41 4.87
N GLY A 452 -23.83 -23.33 4.26
CA GLY A 452 -24.64 -24.32 4.98
C GLY A 452 -25.87 -23.73 5.69
N ILE A 453 -26.29 -22.52 5.34
CA ILE A 453 -27.49 -21.87 5.88
C ILE A 453 -28.68 -22.28 5.01
N SER A 454 -29.69 -22.90 5.63
CA SER A 454 -30.95 -23.22 4.95
C SER A 454 -31.72 -21.95 4.62
N ALA A 455 -32.07 -21.76 3.35
CA ALA A 455 -32.77 -20.57 2.88
C ALA A 455 -33.81 -20.92 1.81
N GLY A 456 -34.96 -20.24 1.85
CA GLY A 456 -36.02 -20.34 0.85
C GLY A 456 -36.12 -19.08 0.00
N ARG A 457 -36.49 -19.25 -1.28
CA ARG A 457 -36.68 -18.16 -2.25
C ARG A 457 -38.17 -17.81 -2.36
N GLU A 458 -38.50 -16.52 -2.29
CA GLU A 458 -39.87 -16.02 -2.52
C GLU A 458 -40.92 -16.83 -1.73
N VAL A 459 -40.65 -17.07 -0.44
CA VAL A 459 -41.47 -17.95 0.42
C VAL A 459 -42.70 -17.21 0.91
N ASP A 460 -43.87 -17.80 0.68
CA ASP A 460 -45.11 -17.34 1.28
C ASP A 460 -45.13 -17.69 2.77
N ILE A 461 -45.22 -16.64 3.60
CA ILE A 461 -45.22 -16.73 5.06
C ILE A 461 -46.64 -16.65 5.65
N GLY A 462 -47.67 -16.66 4.79
CA GLY A 462 -49.08 -16.72 5.22
C GLY A 462 -49.59 -15.44 5.88
N LEU A 463 -48.93 -14.30 5.66
CA LEU A 463 -49.40 -13.01 6.16
C LEU A 463 -50.57 -12.49 5.31
N ILE A 464 -51.60 -11.99 5.96
CA ILE A 464 -52.81 -11.42 5.33
C ILE A 464 -52.96 -9.95 5.75
N ASP A 465 -53.46 -9.11 4.85
CA ASP A 465 -53.77 -7.71 5.16
C ASP A 465 -55.14 -7.56 5.87
N VAL A 466 -55.48 -6.33 6.26
CA VAL A 466 -56.74 -5.98 6.93
C VAL A 466 -57.99 -6.32 6.08
N LEU A 467 -57.82 -6.65 4.80
CA LEU A 467 -58.87 -7.00 3.84
C LEU A 467 -58.83 -8.50 3.46
N ASP A 468 -58.18 -9.35 4.27
CA ASP A 468 -58.00 -10.80 4.04
C ASP A 468 -57.28 -11.14 2.72
N ARG A 469 -56.44 -10.24 2.20
CA ARG A 469 -55.64 -10.51 1.00
C ARG A 469 -54.27 -11.03 1.40
N SER A 470 -53.81 -12.08 0.73
CA SER A 470 -52.45 -12.59 0.86
C SER A 470 -51.43 -11.49 0.59
N LEU A 471 -50.52 -11.28 1.53
CA LEU A 471 -49.43 -10.32 1.40
C LEU A 471 -48.29 -10.91 0.56
N HIS A 472 -47.35 -10.05 0.17
CA HIS A 472 -46.26 -10.47 -0.72
C HIS A 472 -45.30 -11.41 0.00
N PRO A 473 -44.82 -12.47 -0.68
CA PRO A 473 -43.79 -13.37 -0.15
C PRO A 473 -42.54 -12.62 0.31
N ALA A 474 -41.82 -13.20 1.28
CA ALA A 474 -40.48 -12.72 1.64
C ALA A 474 -39.50 -13.00 0.50
N ASP A 475 -38.64 -12.04 0.15
CA ASP A 475 -37.68 -12.25 -0.95
C ASP A 475 -36.74 -13.44 -0.65
N VAL A 476 -36.25 -13.53 0.58
CA VAL A 476 -35.50 -14.66 1.13
C VAL A 476 -35.99 -14.98 2.55
N LEU A 477 -36.25 -16.25 2.83
CA LEU A 477 -36.51 -16.75 4.18
C LEU A 477 -35.31 -17.56 4.68
N LEU A 478 -34.66 -17.11 5.75
CA LEU A 478 -33.53 -17.81 6.37
C LEU A 478 -34.02 -18.61 7.56
N TYR A 479 -33.88 -19.93 7.52
CA TYR A 479 -34.44 -20.80 8.56
C TYR A 479 -33.54 -20.85 9.80
N SER A 480 -34.14 -20.71 10.98
CA SER A 480 -33.49 -20.88 12.29
C SER A 480 -32.22 -20.04 12.50
N LEU A 481 -32.11 -18.88 11.84
CA LEU A 481 -30.89 -18.07 11.83
C LEU A 481 -30.64 -17.31 13.14
N ASP A 482 -31.69 -16.70 13.72
CA ASP A 482 -31.55 -15.89 14.93
C ASP A 482 -32.18 -16.58 16.14
N ARG A 483 -31.34 -17.20 16.97
CA ARG A 483 -31.77 -17.95 18.18
C ARG A 483 -32.86 -18.99 17.88
N GLY A 484 -32.76 -19.67 16.75
CA GLY A 484 -33.72 -20.67 16.30
C GLY A 484 -34.99 -20.09 15.65
N ARG A 485 -35.06 -18.78 15.41
CA ARG A 485 -36.17 -18.14 14.67
C ARG A 485 -35.83 -18.00 13.19
N ASP A 486 -36.86 -18.11 12.37
CA ASP A 486 -36.79 -17.82 10.95
C ASP A 486 -36.74 -16.31 10.72
N VAL A 487 -35.92 -15.88 9.75
CA VAL A 487 -35.69 -14.47 9.44
C VAL A 487 -36.11 -14.18 8.00
N CYS A 488 -37.07 -13.28 7.84
CA CYS A 488 -37.45 -12.76 6.53
C CYS A 488 -36.48 -11.65 6.11
N VAL A 489 -35.88 -11.76 4.94
CA VAL A 489 -34.99 -10.77 4.35
C VAL A 489 -35.61 -10.26 3.07
N ASP A 490 -35.85 -8.95 3.04
CA ASP A 490 -36.39 -8.27 1.87
C ASP A 490 -35.39 -7.28 1.28
N LEU A 491 -35.33 -7.23 -0.05
CA LEU A 491 -34.34 -6.46 -0.78
C LEU A 491 -34.98 -5.22 -1.39
N THR A 492 -34.45 -4.05 -1.03
CA THR A 492 -34.91 -2.78 -1.56
C THR A 492 -33.78 -2.07 -2.30
N GLY A 493 -34.01 -1.72 -3.55
CA GLY A 493 -33.06 -0.99 -4.39
C GLY A 493 -33.70 0.25 -5.00
N SER A 494 -32.95 1.36 -5.02
CA SER A 494 -33.33 2.59 -5.72
C SER A 494 -32.09 3.25 -6.31
N SER A 495 -32.29 3.99 -7.40
CA SER A 495 -31.23 4.84 -7.94
C SER A 495 -31.02 6.07 -7.04
N PRO A 496 -29.77 6.44 -6.73
CA PRO A 496 -29.49 7.70 -6.03
C PRO A 496 -29.84 8.92 -6.88
N LEU A 497 -29.95 8.78 -8.20
CA LEU A 497 -30.22 9.89 -9.14
C LEU A 497 -31.72 10.11 -9.43
N THR A 498 -32.60 9.66 -8.53
CA THR A 498 -34.02 10.02 -8.55
C THR A 498 -34.23 11.49 -8.17
N PRO A 499 -35.36 12.15 -8.50
CA PRO A 499 -35.61 13.53 -8.10
C PRO A 499 -35.46 13.79 -6.59
N SER A 500 -35.91 12.84 -5.76
CA SER A 500 -35.72 12.90 -4.30
C SER A 500 -34.25 12.71 -3.90
N GLY A 501 -33.52 11.81 -4.53
CA GLY A 501 -32.10 11.60 -4.27
C GLY A 501 -31.23 12.80 -4.68
N LEU A 502 -31.54 13.46 -5.81
CA LEU A 502 -30.86 14.69 -6.22
C LEU A 502 -31.11 15.87 -5.26
N ALA A 503 -32.24 15.87 -4.55
CA ALA A 503 -32.57 16.89 -3.57
C ALA A 503 -31.92 16.61 -2.21
N ASP A 504 -31.97 15.37 -1.72
CA ASP A 504 -31.53 14.99 -0.37
C ASP A 504 -31.13 13.50 -0.29
N PHE A 505 -30.01 13.16 -0.93
CA PHE A 505 -29.47 11.81 -0.86
C PHE A 505 -28.93 11.47 0.54
N ALA A 506 -29.47 10.40 1.12
CA ALA A 506 -28.90 9.77 2.32
C ALA A 506 -28.82 8.24 2.12
N PRO A 507 -27.64 7.61 2.35
CA PRO A 507 -27.50 6.17 2.33
C PRO A 507 -28.51 5.48 3.25
N GLY A 508 -29.12 4.38 2.78
CA GLY A 508 -30.05 3.58 3.58
C GLY A 508 -31.47 4.15 3.75
N ARG A 509 -31.74 5.42 3.39
CA ARG A 509 -33.07 6.05 3.54
C ARG A 509 -34.19 5.21 2.91
N VAL A 510 -34.01 4.76 1.67
CA VAL A 510 -35.03 3.99 0.95
C VAL A 510 -35.34 2.67 1.65
N VAL A 511 -34.34 2.02 2.24
CA VAL A 511 -34.51 0.79 3.01
C VAL A 511 -35.26 1.07 4.31
N ALA A 512 -34.91 2.14 5.02
CA ALA A 512 -35.60 2.55 6.25
C ALA A 512 -37.07 2.90 5.99
N ASP A 513 -37.35 3.66 4.94
CA ASP A 513 -38.73 4.02 4.54
C ASP A 513 -39.52 2.76 4.14
N ALA A 514 -38.88 1.81 3.45
CA ALA A 514 -39.51 0.54 3.10
C ALA A 514 -39.81 -0.31 4.34
N ALA A 515 -38.90 -0.36 5.30
CA ALA A 515 -39.10 -1.04 6.58
C ALA A 515 -40.26 -0.42 7.36
N GLN A 516 -40.32 0.91 7.47
CA GLN A 516 -41.44 1.60 8.14
C GLN A 516 -42.78 1.32 7.47
N ARG A 517 -42.85 1.36 6.13
CA ARG A 517 -44.06 0.99 5.38
C ARG A 517 -44.48 -0.46 5.63
N LYS A 518 -43.52 -1.37 5.84
CA LYS A 518 -43.80 -2.77 6.18
C LYS A 518 -44.34 -2.89 7.60
N CYS A 519 -43.72 -2.27 8.59
CA CYS A 519 -44.24 -2.27 9.98
C CYS A 519 -45.61 -1.59 10.13
N ALA A 520 -46.00 -0.72 9.20
CA ALA A 520 -47.35 -0.14 9.18
C ALA A 520 -48.37 -1.03 8.45
N LYS A 521 -47.90 -1.94 7.60
CA LYS A 521 -48.74 -2.81 6.75
C LYS A 521 -48.99 -4.18 7.39
N TYR A 522 -48.00 -4.71 8.09
CA TYR A 522 -48.01 -5.93 8.89
C TYR A 522 -48.12 -5.57 10.37
#